data_AF-A0A0H3LUN6-F1
#
_entry.id   AF-A0A0H3LUN6-F1
#
_cell.length_a   1.000
_cell.length_b   1.000
_cell.length_c   1.000
_cell.angle_alpha   90.00
_cell.angle_beta   90.00
_cell.angle_gamma   90.00
#
_symmetry.space_group_name_H-M   'P 1'
#
loop_
_entity.id
_entity.type
_entity.pdbx_description
1 polymer ?
#
loop_
_entity_poly.entity_id
_entity_poly.type
_entity_poly.pdbx_seq_one_letter_code
_entity_poly.pdbx_strand_id
1 'polypeptide(L)'
;MQKNAPSKSKKQIFLAVPETCYQTSPLFSLPDITLCFYRIKPTYQCNVVSQRKPILYAPSFFALWALHFVAKNPSLFSSILCHGRQWTSPLALMWLKLRLQNDRYLMGSDVPSPMIMKALHQHVAISDYSALPIGTWLQFVKNYKTNCKNLSPPLFWLDNIKITPISTKLSQDFKTKYSL
;
A
#
# COMPACT_ATOMS: atom_id res chain seq x y z
N MET A 1 26.88 5.95 42.46
CA MET A 1 26.81 5.96 40.98
C MET A 1 25.88 4.85 40.51
N GLN A 2 24.60 5.16 40.24
CA GLN A 2 23.69 4.25 39.54
C GLN A 2 23.57 4.73 38.10
N LYS A 3 24.08 3.92 37.15
CA LYS A 3 23.91 4.15 35.72
C LYS A 3 22.48 3.78 35.35
N ASN A 4 21.61 4.79 35.22
CA ASN A 4 20.34 4.62 34.54
C ASN A 4 20.64 4.29 33.08
N ALA A 5 20.40 3.03 32.69
CA ALA A 5 20.42 2.65 31.28
C ALA A 5 19.41 3.54 30.54
N PRO A 6 19.76 4.16 29.40
CA PRO A 6 18.82 4.94 28.64
C PRO A 6 17.71 3.98 28.16
N SER A 7 16.51 4.20 28.68
CA SER A 7 15.27 3.61 28.14
C SER A 7 15.29 3.81 26.63
N LYS A 8 15.44 2.73 25.87
CA LYS A 8 15.36 2.76 24.40
C LYS A 8 14.00 3.35 24.05
N SER A 9 13.96 4.63 23.69
CA SER A 9 12.76 5.27 23.17
C SER A 9 12.18 4.38 22.07
N LYS A 10 10.95 3.89 22.25
CA LYS A 10 10.30 3.05 21.24
C LYS A 10 10.28 3.80 19.92
N LYS A 11 10.79 3.17 18.85
CA LYS A 11 10.77 3.77 17.50
C LYS A 11 9.33 3.83 17.03
N GLN A 12 8.77 5.04 16.97
CA GLN A 12 7.45 5.29 16.40
C GLN A 12 7.46 5.04 14.88
N ILE A 13 6.51 4.23 14.41
CA ILE A 13 6.34 3.86 13.01
C ILE A 13 5.28 4.77 12.38
N PHE A 14 5.61 5.44 11.29
CA PHE A 14 4.64 6.24 10.53
C PHE A 14 4.02 5.38 9.43
N LEU A 15 2.70 5.25 9.43
CA LEU A 15 1.97 4.44 8.45
C LEU A 15 1.03 5.35 7.65
N ALA A 16 1.31 5.52 6.36
CA ALA A 16 0.45 6.25 5.44
C ALA A 16 -0.67 5.31 4.96
N VAL A 17 -1.89 5.55 5.42
CA VAL A 17 -3.09 4.77 5.09
C VAL A 17 -4.05 5.60 4.23
N PRO A 18 -4.88 4.98 3.37
CA PRO A 18 -5.97 5.70 2.72
C PRO A 18 -6.84 6.34 3.81
N GLU A 19 -7.22 7.61 3.63
CA GLU A 19 -8.01 8.33 4.63
C GLU A 19 -9.30 7.59 5.02
N THR A 20 -9.90 6.92 4.04
CA THR A 20 -11.16 6.19 4.21
C THR A 20 -10.98 4.79 4.81
N CYS A 21 -9.74 4.33 5.05
CA CYS A 21 -9.43 3.00 5.57
C CYS A 21 -9.39 2.94 7.12
N TYR A 22 -9.52 4.08 7.80
CA TYR A 22 -9.17 4.28 9.23
C TYR A 22 -9.80 3.28 10.23
N GLN A 23 -10.93 2.64 9.89
CA GLN A 23 -11.67 1.78 10.83
C GLN A 23 -11.54 0.28 10.60
N THR A 24 -10.80 -0.19 9.59
CA THR A 24 -10.91 -1.59 9.13
C THR A 24 -9.83 -2.55 9.62
N SER A 25 -8.73 -2.07 10.23
CA SER A 25 -7.62 -2.94 10.62
C SER A 25 -7.14 -2.71 12.06
N PRO A 26 -7.01 -3.78 12.88
CA PRO A 26 -6.43 -3.67 14.23
C PRO A 26 -4.96 -3.26 14.21
N LEU A 27 -4.30 -3.32 13.05
CA LEU A 27 -2.97 -2.75 12.83
C LEU A 27 -2.92 -1.25 13.21
N PHE A 28 -3.98 -0.51 12.92
CA PHE A 28 -4.00 0.95 13.05
C PHE A 28 -4.12 1.43 14.50
N SER A 29 -4.58 0.55 15.41
CA SER A 29 -4.76 0.86 16.83
C SER A 29 -3.50 0.57 17.66
N LEU A 30 -2.39 0.15 17.05
CA LEU A 30 -1.16 -0.15 17.79
C LEU A 30 -0.51 1.15 18.33
N PRO A 31 -0.09 1.18 19.61
CA PRO A 31 0.42 2.40 20.26
C PRO A 31 1.74 2.90 19.67
N ASP A 32 2.48 2.02 18.98
CA ASP A 32 3.77 2.35 18.36
C ASP A 32 3.60 2.86 16.92
N ILE A 33 2.35 2.99 16.42
CA ILE A 33 2.02 3.43 15.06
C ILE A 33 1.38 4.82 15.09
N THR A 34 1.91 5.72 14.27
CA THR A 34 1.31 7.01 13.96
C THR A 34 0.77 6.98 12.54
N LEU A 35 -0.52 7.25 12.40
CA LEU A 35 -1.20 7.23 11.11
C LEU A 35 -1.00 8.57 10.39
N CYS A 36 -0.57 8.48 9.14
CA CYS A 36 -0.67 9.57 8.18
C CYS A 36 -1.77 9.18 7.18
N PHE A 37 -2.52 10.14 6.69
CA PHE A 37 -3.59 9.87 5.72
C PHE A 37 -3.17 10.30 4.34
N TYR A 38 -3.56 9.51 3.34
CA TYR A 38 -3.40 9.87 1.94
C TYR A 38 -4.70 9.73 1.15
N ARG A 39 -4.78 10.51 0.06
CA ARG A 39 -5.82 10.40 -0.95
C ARG A 39 -5.22 10.16 -2.32
N ILE A 40 -5.92 9.35 -3.11
CA ILE A 40 -5.61 9.15 -4.52
C ILE A 40 -6.51 10.09 -5.32
N LYS A 41 -6.01 11.31 -5.52
CA LYS A 41 -6.54 12.25 -6.51
C LYS A 41 -5.67 12.16 -7.78
N PRO A 42 -5.98 12.87 -8.88
CA PRO A 42 -5.03 13.06 -9.99
C PRO A 42 -3.62 13.47 -9.53
N THR A 43 -3.50 14.04 -8.34
CA THR A 43 -2.24 14.17 -7.58
C THR A 43 -2.34 13.45 -6.24
N TYR A 44 -1.31 12.68 -5.88
CA TYR A 44 -1.21 12.08 -4.55
C TYR A 44 -1.04 13.19 -3.50
N GLN A 45 -1.89 13.18 -2.48
CA GLN A 45 -1.78 14.08 -1.34
C GLN A 45 -1.61 13.23 -0.09
N CYS A 46 -0.53 13.46 0.65
CA CYS A 46 -0.35 12.88 1.97
C CYS A 46 -0.04 13.98 2.97
N ASN A 47 -0.85 14.02 4.01
CA ASN A 47 -0.68 14.96 5.10
C ASN A 47 0.40 14.41 6.05
N VAL A 48 1.65 14.38 5.59
CA VAL A 48 2.78 13.93 6.41
C VAL A 48 3.38 15.15 7.10
N VAL A 49 3.20 15.24 8.41
CA VAL A 49 3.71 16.32 9.26
C VAL A 49 5.11 16.00 9.81
N SER A 50 5.82 15.00 9.27
CA SER A 50 6.98 14.38 9.94
C SER A 50 8.27 14.36 9.11
N GLN A 51 9.41 14.53 9.80
CA GLN A 51 10.78 14.40 9.30
C GLN A 51 11.15 12.96 8.87
N ARG A 52 10.27 11.97 9.05
CA ARG A 52 10.51 10.55 8.76
C ARG A 52 9.63 10.03 7.62
N LYS A 53 10.21 9.19 6.75
CA LYS A 53 9.51 8.57 5.62
C LYS A 53 8.48 7.53 6.10
N PRO A 54 7.17 7.71 5.83
CA PRO A 54 6.16 6.75 6.24
C PRO A 54 6.25 5.44 5.44
N ILE A 55 5.65 4.39 5.98
CA ILE A 55 5.34 3.13 5.30
C ILE A 55 4.03 3.34 4.53
N LEU A 56 4.02 3.09 3.22
CA LEU A 56 2.80 3.19 2.41
C LEU A 56 1.96 1.93 2.56
N TYR A 57 0.81 2.03 3.22
CA TYR A 57 -0.16 0.94 3.30
C TYR A 57 -1.07 0.93 2.08
N ALA A 58 -1.14 -0.19 1.37
CA ALA A 58 -1.88 -0.33 0.11
C ALA A 58 -2.76 -1.59 0.14
N PRO A 59 -4.08 -1.46 0.40
CA PRO A 59 -4.98 -2.60 0.40
C PRO A 59 -5.39 -3.03 -1.02
N SER A 60 -5.54 -4.34 -1.23
CA SER A 60 -6.11 -4.94 -2.45
C SER A 60 -5.44 -4.39 -3.73
N PHE A 61 -6.22 -3.94 -4.72
CA PHE A 61 -5.70 -3.43 -5.98
C PHE A 61 -4.87 -2.15 -5.84
N PHE A 62 -4.94 -1.41 -4.74
CA PHE A 62 -4.04 -0.27 -4.52
C PHE A 62 -2.57 -0.69 -4.43
N ALA A 63 -2.25 -1.97 -4.22
CA ALA A 63 -0.89 -2.46 -4.37
C ALA A 63 -0.31 -2.10 -5.76
N LEU A 64 -1.09 -2.22 -6.84
CA LEU A 64 -0.63 -1.89 -8.20
C LEU A 64 -0.32 -0.41 -8.37
N TRP A 65 -1.19 0.44 -7.82
CA TRP A 65 -0.99 1.88 -7.79
C TRP A 65 0.22 2.27 -6.94
N ALA A 66 0.35 1.70 -5.74
CA ALA A 66 1.44 1.97 -4.80
C ALA A 66 2.80 1.64 -5.43
N LEU A 67 2.93 0.49 -6.09
CA LEU A 67 4.15 0.11 -6.80
C LEU A 67 4.51 1.13 -7.88
N HIS A 68 3.52 1.57 -8.67
CA HIS A 68 3.75 2.59 -9.69
C HIS A 68 4.16 3.93 -9.09
N PHE A 69 3.47 4.36 -8.05
CA PHE A 69 3.70 5.65 -7.42
C PHE A 69 5.06 5.73 -6.75
N VAL A 70 5.45 4.68 -6.02
CA VAL A 70 6.73 4.62 -5.32
C VAL A 70 7.89 4.41 -6.27
N ALA A 71 7.73 3.65 -7.36
CA ALA A 71 8.76 3.55 -8.39
C ALA A 71 9.07 4.91 -9.04
N LYS A 72 8.08 5.80 -9.15
CA LYS A 72 8.27 7.18 -9.62
C LYS A 72 8.79 8.13 -8.54
N ASN A 73 8.54 7.83 -7.27
CA ASN A 73 8.85 8.70 -6.13
C ASN A 73 9.58 7.93 -5.02
N PRO A 74 10.79 7.41 -5.28
CA PRO A 74 11.50 6.49 -4.38
C PRO A 74 11.87 7.12 -3.03
N SER A 75 11.95 8.45 -2.96
CA SER A 75 12.33 9.17 -1.75
C SER A 75 11.19 9.35 -0.76
N LEU A 76 9.92 9.15 -1.14
CA LEU A 76 8.78 9.51 -0.30
C LEU A 76 8.48 8.51 0.82
N PHE A 77 8.76 7.23 0.61
CA PHE A 77 8.38 6.17 1.54
C PHE A 77 9.57 5.33 1.98
N SER A 78 9.49 4.79 3.20
CA SER A 78 10.48 3.86 3.71
C SER A 78 10.23 2.42 3.26
N SER A 79 8.96 2.04 3.11
CA SER A 79 8.53 0.72 2.61
C SER A 79 7.10 0.77 2.06
N ILE A 80 6.71 -0.29 1.37
CA ILE A 80 5.33 -0.53 0.94
C ILE A 80 4.78 -1.74 1.71
N LEU A 81 3.59 -1.59 2.28
CA LEU A 81 2.86 -2.63 2.98
C LEU A 81 1.55 -2.93 2.24
N CYS A 82 1.57 -3.98 1.42
CA CYS A 82 0.39 -4.44 0.71
C CYS A 82 -0.45 -5.36 1.60
N HIS A 83 -1.77 -5.20 1.60
CA HIS A 83 -2.68 -6.07 2.34
C HIS A 83 -3.69 -6.72 1.39
N GLY A 84 -3.82 -8.04 1.51
CA GLY A 84 -4.78 -8.85 0.76
C GLY A 84 -4.09 -9.77 -0.23
N ARG A 85 -4.88 -10.33 -1.16
CA ARG A 85 -4.40 -11.35 -2.08
C ARG A 85 -3.24 -10.82 -2.93
N GLN A 86 -2.16 -11.57 -2.94
CA GLN A 86 -0.99 -11.26 -3.74
C GLN A 86 -1.29 -11.44 -5.25
N TRP A 87 -1.35 -10.34 -6.01
CA TRP A 87 -1.57 -10.32 -7.47
C TRP A 87 -0.25 -10.33 -8.26
N THR A 88 0.68 -11.20 -7.90
CA THR A 88 2.05 -11.14 -8.43
C THR A 88 2.40 -12.25 -9.41
N SER A 89 1.59 -13.30 -9.49
CA SER A 89 1.83 -14.37 -10.45
C SER A 89 1.61 -13.88 -11.88
N PRO A 90 2.44 -14.30 -12.85
CA PRO A 90 2.27 -13.92 -14.25
C PRO A 90 0.87 -14.23 -14.79
N LEU A 91 0.29 -15.37 -14.38
CA LEU A 91 -1.06 -15.78 -14.76
C LEU A 91 -2.13 -14.85 -14.17
N ALA A 92 -2.01 -14.47 -12.90
CA ALA A 92 -2.94 -13.54 -12.27
C ALA A 92 -2.87 -12.15 -12.92
N LEU A 93 -1.68 -11.67 -13.24
CA LEU A 93 -1.49 -10.41 -13.96
C LEU A 93 -2.05 -10.45 -15.39
N MET A 94 -1.85 -11.56 -16.10
CA MET A 94 -2.41 -11.76 -17.44
C MET A 94 -3.93 -11.80 -17.42
N TRP A 95 -4.51 -12.57 -16.48
CA TRP A 95 -5.95 -12.63 -16.27
C TRP A 95 -6.52 -11.24 -15.94
N LEU A 96 -5.88 -10.51 -15.04
CA LEU A 96 -6.32 -9.16 -14.65
C LEU A 96 -6.26 -8.18 -15.82
N LYS A 97 -5.18 -8.24 -16.62
CA LYS A 97 -5.04 -7.43 -17.84
C LYS A 97 -6.20 -7.72 -18.82
N LEU A 98 -6.45 -9.00 -19.12
CA LEU A 98 -7.53 -9.40 -20.03
C LEU A 98 -8.89 -8.97 -19.51
N ARG A 99 -9.14 -9.14 -18.21
CA ARG A 99 -10.39 -8.74 -17.58
C ARG A 99 -10.62 -7.23 -17.71
N LEU A 100 -9.61 -6.42 -17.41
CA LEU A 100 -9.70 -4.97 -17.54
C LEU A 100 -9.84 -4.52 -19.00
N GLN A 101 -9.18 -5.18 -19.96
CA GLN A 101 -9.37 -4.87 -21.38
C GLN A 101 -10.81 -5.16 -21.82
N ASN A 102 -11.37 -6.28 -21.37
CA ASN A 102 -12.75 -6.64 -21.66
C ASN A 102 -13.75 -5.68 -20.99
N ASP A 103 -13.52 -5.32 -19.71
CA ASP A 103 -14.34 -4.30 -19.02
C ASP A 103 -14.32 -2.98 -19.81
N ARG A 104 -13.14 -2.52 -20.27
CA ARG A 104 -13.03 -1.29 -21.08
C ARG A 104 -13.80 -1.38 -22.40
N TYR A 105 -13.69 -2.52 -23.07
CA TYR A 105 -14.40 -2.76 -24.32
C TYR A 105 -15.92 -2.72 -24.12
N LEU A 106 -16.42 -3.43 -23.09
CA LEU A 106 -17.86 -3.47 -22.76
C LEU A 106 -18.41 -2.11 -22.34
N MET A 107 -17.62 -1.29 -21.64
CA MET A 107 -18.03 0.05 -21.22
C MET A 107 -17.98 1.08 -22.36
N GLY A 108 -17.33 0.76 -23.48
CA GLY A 108 -17.15 1.68 -24.61
C GLY A 108 -16.36 2.96 -24.29
N SER A 109 -15.79 3.08 -23.09
CA SER A 109 -15.19 4.30 -22.57
C SER A 109 -14.17 4.01 -21.46
N ASP A 110 -13.28 4.96 -21.19
CA ASP A 110 -12.26 4.82 -20.14
C ASP A 110 -12.78 5.31 -18.78
N VAL A 111 -13.66 4.51 -18.18
CA VAL A 111 -14.34 4.77 -16.90
C VAL A 111 -13.73 3.93 -15.77
N PRO A 112 -14.09 4.14 -14.48
CA PRO A 112 -13.69 3.24 -13.40
C PRO A 112 -14.16 1.79 -13.63
N SER A 113 -13.31 0.79 -13.35
CA SER A 113 -13.66 -0.64 -13.51
C SER A 113 -14.62 -1.09 -12.40
N PRO A 114 -15.81 -1.63 -12.71
CA PRO A 114 -16.72 -2.16 -11.68
C PRO A 114 -16.09 -3.27 -10.83
N MET A 115 -15.23 -4.10 -11.44
CA MET A 115 -14.55 -5.19 -10.74
C MET A 115 -13.54 -4.65 -9.71
N ILE A 116 -12.71 -3.68 -10.11
CA ILE A 116 -11.77 -3.01 -9.21
C ILE A 116 -12.52 -2.23 -8.13
N MET A 117 -13.56 -1.50 -8.51
CA MET A 117 -14.41 -0.76 -7.59
C MET A 117 -15.00 -1.68 -6.52
N LYS A 118 -15.59 -2.81 -6.91
CA LYS A 118 -16.17 -3.79 -5.98
C LYS A 118 -15.13 -4.35 -5.01
N ALA A 119 -13.93 -4.64 -5.50
CA ALA A 119 -12.86 -5.17 -4.66
C ALA A 119 -12.26 -4.13 -3.71
N LEU A 120 -12.13 -2.87 -4.14
CA LEU A 120 -11.63 -1.78 -3.30
C LEU A 120 -12.67 -1.29 -2.29
N HIS A 121 -13.96 -1.38 -2.62
CA HIS A 121 -15.05 -1.02 -1.71
C HIS A 121 -15.01 -1.77 -0.38
N GLN A 122 -14.41 -2.96 -0.35
CA GLN A 122 -14.22 -3.74 0.87
C GLN A 122 -13.20 -3.14 1.84
N HIS A 123 -12.38 -2.19 1.36
CA HIS A 123 -11.24 -1.65 2.12
C HIS A 123 -11.27 -0.13 2.27
N VAL A 124 -11.84 0.58 1.30
CA VAL A 124 -11.79 2.04 1.18
C VAL A 124 -13.11 2.59 0.62
N ALA A 125 -13.39 3.86 0.86
CA ALA A 125 -14.61 4.50 0.33
C ALA A 125 -14.49 4.80 -1.18
N ILE A 126 -15.66 4.92 -1.83
CA ILE A 126 -15.80 5.11 -3.28
C ILE A 126 -14.98 6.28 -3.81
N SER A 127 -14.89 7.37 -3.05
CA SER A 127 -14.19 8.60 -3.45
C SER A 127 -12.70 8.40 -3.74
N ASP A 128 -12.04 7.42 -3.12
CA ASP A 128 -10.59 7.26 -3.23
C ASP A 128 -10.17 6.48 -4.49
N TYR A 129 -10.98 5.54 -4.95
CA TYR A 129 -10.64 4.71 -6.13
C TYR A 129 -11.42 5.04 -7.39
N SER A 130 -12.59 5.69 -7.26
CA SER A 130 -13.35 6.16 -8.43
C SER A 130 -12.59 7.18 -9.29
N ALA A 131 -11.51 7.76 -8.75
CA ALA A 131 -10.61 8.63 -9.49
C ALA A 131 -9.77 7.93 -10.58
N LEU A 132 -9.64 6.60 -10.55
CA LEU A 132 -8.75 5.86 -11.46
C LEU A 132 -9.54 5.10 -12.54
N PRO A 133 -9.42 5.48 -13.84
CA PRO A 133 -10.09 4.78 -14.93
C PRO A 133 -9.42 3.45 -15.27
N ILE A 134 -10.12 2.57 -16.01
CA ILE A 134 -9.63 1.25 -16.43
C ILE A 134 -8.27 1.33 -17.13
N GLY A 135 -8.05 2.34 -17.97
CA GLY A 135 -6.82 2.61 -18.68
C GLY A 135 -5.62 2.79 -17.75
N THR A 136 -5.82 3.50 -16.63
CA THR A 136 -4.80 3.67 -15.60
C THR A 136 -4.47 2.36 -14.90
N TRP A 137 -5.49 1.56 -14.54
CA TRP A 137 -5.27 0.22 -13.99
C TRP A 137 -4.52 -0.69 -14.96
N LEU A 138 -4.86 -0.65 -16.25
CA LEU A 138 -4.14 -1.38 -17.30
C LEU A 138 -2.68 -0.96 -17.39
N GLN A 139 -2.37 0.33 -17.26
CA GLN A 139 -0.99 0.82 -17.21
C GLN A 139 -0.24 0.25 -15.99
N PHE A 140 -0.87 0.22 -14.81
CA PHE A 140 -0.23 -0.34 -13.62
C PHE A 140 0.05 -1.83 -13.77
N VAL A 141 -0.88 -2.60 -14.32
CA VAL A 141 -0.70 -4.04 -14.58
C VAL A 141 0.41 -4.29 -15.59
N LYS A 142 0.45 -3.53 -16.69
CA LYS A 142 1.51 -3.65 -17.72
C LYS A 142 2.89 -3.32 -17.14
N ASN A 143 2.96 -2.29 -16.31
CA ASN A 143 4.21 -1.81 -15.74
C ASN A 143 4.62 -2.56 -14.47
N TYR A 144 3.82 -3.51 -13.98
CA TYR A 144 4.02 -4.19 -12.69
C TYR A 144 5.46 -4.70 -12.53
N LYS A 145 5.95 -5.50 -13.48
CA LYS A 145 7.30 -6.10 -13.40
C LYS A 145 8.40 -5.05 -13.39
N THR A 146 8.27 -4.01 -14.22
CA THR A 146 9.23 -2.91 -14.31
C THR A 146 9.23 -2.08 -13.02
N ASN A 147 8.05 -1.75 -12.50
CA ASN A 147 7.92 -1.04 -11.23
C ASN A 147 8.54 -1.85 -10.09
N CYS A 148 8.30 -3.17 -10.04
CA CYS A 148 8.92 -4.04 -9.04
C CYS A 148 10.45 -4.05 -9.10
N LYS A 149 11.05 -4.03 -10.30
CA LYS A 149 12.50 -3.96 -10.46
C LYS A 149 13.08 -2.60 -10.05
N ASN A 150 12.30 -1.53 -10.25
CA ASN A 150 12.72 -0.16 -9.95
C ASN A 150 12.40 0.27 -8.50
N LEU A 151 11.86 -0.63 -7.68
CA LEU A 151 11.61 -0.35 -6.27
C LEU A 151 12.92 -0.29 -5.50
N SER A 152 13.22 0.88 -4.97
CA SER A 152 14.24 1.04 -3.94
C SER A 152 13.75 0.68 -2.53
N PRO A 153 12.51 1.01 -2.10
CA PRO A 153 12.07 0.57 -0.79
C PRO A 153 11.57 -0.88 -0.80
N PRO A 154 11.70 -1.60 0.33
CA PRO A 154 11.18 -2.96 0.46
C PRO A 154 9.66 -3.01 0.31
N LEU A 155 9.18 -4.12 -0.23
CA LEU A 155 7.77 -4.46 -0.41
C LEU A 155 7.40 -5.62 0.54
N PHE A 156 6.36 -5.41 1.35
CA PHE A 156 5.83 -6.41 2.28
C PHE A 156 4.39 -6.76 1.90
N TRP A 157 4.01 -8.03 2.05
CA TRP A 157 2.65 -8.52 1.84
C TRP A 157 2.09 -9.07 3.16
N LEU A 158 0.92 -8.57 3.55
CA LEU A 158 0.11 -9.10 4.63
C LEU A 158 -0.99 -9.97 4.03
N ASP A 159 -0.90 -11.27 4.27
CA ASP A 159 -1.98 -12.21 3.95
C ASP A 159 -3.08 -12.16 5.01
N ASN A 160 -4.31 -12.46 4.60
CA ASN A 160 -5.51 -12.55 5.46
C ASN A 160 -5.39 -13.62 6.57
N ILE A 161 -4.34 -14.43 6.58
CA ILE A 161 -4.18 -15.57 7.48
C ILE A 161 -3.41 -15.13 8.73
N LYS A 162 -4.20 -14.76 9.74
CA LYS A 162 -3.83 -14.51 11.14
C LYS A 162 -2.98 -13.24 11.36
N ILE A 163 -3.63 -12.28 11.99
CA ILE A 163 -2.99 -11.24 12.81
C ILE A 163 -2.39 -11.94 14.04
N THR A 164 -1.34 -12.74 13.85
CA THR A 164 -0.33 -12.91 14.91
C THR A 164 0.29 -11.54 15.14
N PRO A 165 0.69 -11.18 16.38
CA PRO A 165 0.98 -9.81 16.74
C PRO A 165 1.99 -9.22 15.75
N ILE A 166 1.47 -8.35 14.88
CA ILE A 166 2.22 -7.73 13.80
C ILE A 166 3.42 -6.94 14.39
N SER A 167 3.36 -6.61 15.68
CA SER A 167 4.47 -6.07 16.46
C SER A 167 5.70 -6.97 16.50
N THR A 168 5.61 -8.31 16.57
CA THR A 168 6.80 -9.17 16.59
C THR A 168 7.37 -9.40 15.20
N LYS A 169 6.53 -9.54 14.15
CA LYS A 169 7.03 -9.77 12.78
C LYS A 169 7.47 -8.48 12.07
N LEU A 170 6.72 -7.38 12.17
CA LEU A 170 7.23 -6.08 11.71
C LEU A 170 8.41 -5.63 12.58
N SER A 171 8.42 -5.83 13.91
CA SER A 171 9.64 -5.51 14.68
C SER A 171 10.79 -6.46 14.39
N GLN A 172 10.58 -7.76 14.14
CA GLN A 172 11.68 -8.69 13.84
C GLN A 172 12.21 -8.48 12.44
N ASP A 173 11.38 -8.32 11.41
CA ASP A 173 11.83 -8.08 10.03
C ASP A 173 12.39 -6.65 9.87
N PHE A 174 11.85 -5.64 10.57
CA PHE A 174 12.51 -4.33 10.62
C PHE A 174 13.78 -4.33 11.48
N LYS A 175 13.86 -5.11 12.57
CA LYS A 175 15.11 -5.21 13.37
C LYS A 175 16.18 -6.02 12.65
N THR A 176 15.87 -7.12 11.99
CA THR A 176 16.88 -7.97 11.34
C THR A 176 17.42 -7.37 10.04
N LYS A 177 16.64 -6.53 9.35
CA LYS A 177 17.07 -5.93 8.07
C LYS A 177 17.54 -4.47 8.16
N TYR A 178 17.28 -3.78 9.27
CA TYR A 178 17.66 -2.37 9.50
C TYR A 178 18.27 -2.10 10.89
N SER A 179 18.85 -3.13 11.53
CA SER A 179 19.90 -2.88 12.54
C SER A 179 21.17 -2.49 11.79
N LEU A 180 21.79 -1.40 12.24
CA LEU A 180 23.01 -0.78 11.71
C LEU A 180 24.05 -1.80 11.23
#